data_AF-A0A2J7RCJ8-F1
#
_entry.id   AF-A0A2J7RCJ8-F1
#
_cell.length_a   1.000
_cell.length_b   1.000
_cell.length_c   1.000
_cell.angle_alpha   90.00
_cell.angle_beta   90.00
_cell.angle_gamma   90.00
#
_symmetry.space_group_name_H-M   'P 1'
#
loop_
_entity.id
_entity.type
_entity.pdbx_description
1 polymer ?
#
loop_
_entity_poly.entity_id
_entity_poly.type
_entity_poly.pdbx_seq_one_letter_code
_entity_poly.pdbx_strand_id
1 'polypeptide(L)'
;MAETLNSSNHSVSSQMGCKEQSAFTKFARQERPKVLKEFPGIAFTKVSELLVERWRALPVEEHIKYEKLAKEMDKKRKYSADRISGEQVMSVKSFMSKSWNKKICQRPYRREMALDVSLNKLKEDCVPAHNELMDIVPILIGQLRPSGTWLYRKENEIGVVRHWGLQETVVYYRLMLDHSIPLMKLDSSIPLDESILGPELWKILLSLKKTYDIIKNAVIITSDVISKNGFRIELTEGSGRAYCMLTETASNISFYGVNDLKDVLELIKKNGSSCLEKCRPERVKCYIRDEAVRIARQCPGIMERETLQDLVHYWQSNLTHLGATCLHRKPFFFVLKDLSEVELQKQKN
;
A
#
# COMPACT_ATOMS: atom_id res chain seq x y z
N MET A 1 -21.15 42.20 25.32
CA MET A 1 -19.81 41.93 24.74
C MET A 1 -19.63 40.43 24.74
N ALA A 2 -19.37 39.88 23.57
CA ALA A 2 -19.46 38.46 23.28
C ALA A 2 -18.15 37.74 23.65
N GLU A 3 -18.27 36.59 24.31
CA GLU A 3 -17.25 35.54 24.29
C GLU A 3 -17.95 34.19 24.10
N THR A 4 -18.06 33.77 22.84
CA THR A 4 -18.45 32.43 22.46
C THR A 4 -17.22 31.53 22.49
N LEU A 5 -17.05 30.76 23.57
CA LEU A 5 -16.11 29.65 23.61
C LEU A 5 -16.82 28.35 23.26
N ASN A 6 -16.55 27.94 22.04
CA ASN A 6 -16.84 26.70 21.36
C ASN A 6 -16.31 25.50 22.19
N SER A 7 -17.21 24.63 22.69
CA SER A 7 -16.83 23.33 23.25
C SER A 7 -17.45 22.23 22.40
N SER A 8 -16.61 21.73 21.50
CA SER A 8 -16.85 20.61 20.61
C SER A 8 -17.36 19.38 21.37
N ASN A 9 -18.54 18.88 20.98
CA ASN A 9 -19.11 17.61 21.41
C ASN A 9 -18.33 16.42 20.83
N HIS A 10 -17.07 16.25 21.25
CA HIS A 10 -16.32 15.03 21.00
C HIS A 10 -16.58 14.05 22.14
N SER A 11 -17.09 12.87 21.79
CA SER A 11 -17.20 11.73 22.71
C SER A 11 -15.81 11.43 23.28
N VAL A 12 -15.61 11.48 24.61
CA VAL A 12 -14.32 11.20 25.29
C VAL A 12 -13.72 9.83 24.91
N SER A 13 -14.54 8.93 24.33
CA SER A 13 -14.08 7.71 23.68
C SER A 13 -13.06 7.93 22.55
N SER A 14 -13.05 9.09 21.87
CA SER A 14 -12.13 9.41 20.79
C SER A 14 -10.88 10.17 21.25
N GLN A 15 -10.88 10.75 22.47
CA GLN A 15 -9.73 11.48 23.03
C GLN A 15 -8.72 10.58 23.75
N MET A 16 -9.11 9.36 24.11
CA MET A 16 -8.19 8.35 24.63
C MET A 16 -7.54 7.59 23.47
N GLY A 17 -6.62 8.27 22.78
CA GLY A 17 -5.82 7.69 21.71
C GLY A 17 -5.24 6.34 22.12
N CYS A 18 -5.45 5.34 21.25
CA CYS A 18 -4.95 3.97 21.28
C CYS A 18 -3.85 3.71 22.33
N LYS A 19 -4.26 3.44 23.57
CA LYS A 19 -3.44 2.81 24.59
C LYS A 19 -4.29 1.69 25.14
N GLU A 20 -3.82 0.47 24.93
CA GLU A 20 -4.10 -0.77 25.67
C GLU A 20 -5.24 -0.64 26.69
N GLN A 21 -6.33 -1.39 26.48
CA GLN A 21 -7.61 -1.21 27.19
C GLN A 21 -7.42 -1.32 28.70
N SER A 22 -7.22 -0.20 29.39
CA SER A 22 -7.01 -0.18 30.84
C SER A 22 -8.26 -0.74 31.55
N ALA A 23 -8.06 -1.33 32.73
CA ALA A 23 -9.12 -1.92 33.55
C ALA A 23 -10.35 -1.00 33.72
N PHE A 24 -10.10 0.31 33.84
CA PHE A 24 -11.14 1.36 33.92
C PHE A 24 -12.04 1.41 32.70
N THR A 25 -11.50 1.18 31.50
CA THR A 25 -12.28 1.24 30.24
C THR A 25 -13.35 0.15 30.19
N LYS A 26 -13.05 -1.02 30.78
CA LYS A 26 -14.01 -2.14 30.88
C LYS A 26 -15.10 -1.83 31.88
N PHE A 27 -14.72 -1.32 33.05
CA PHE A 27 -15.65 -0.88 34.07
C PHE A 27 -16.60 0.20 33.54
N ALA A 28 -16.06 1.25 32.92
CA ALA A 28 -16.84 2.34 32.35
C ALA A 28 -17.84 1.85 31.29
N ARG A 29 -17.49 0.84 30.48
CA ARG A 29 -18.40 0.25 29.50
C ARG A 29 -19.59 -0.49 30.14
N GLN A 30 -19.39 -1.13 31.29
CA GLN A 30 -20.43 -1.87 32.00
C GLN A 30 -21.31 -0.96 32.87
N GLU A 31 -20.72 0.05 33.50
CA GLU A 31 -21.43 0.94 34.43
C GLU A 31 -22.09 2.15 33.76
N ARG A 32 -21.57 2.63 32.62
CA ARG A 32 -22.17 3.73 31.87
C ARG A 32 -23.66 3.55 31.57
N PRO A 33 -24.16 2.38 31.09
CA PRO A 33 -25.59 2.20 30.86
C PRO A 33 -26.41 2.18 32.17
N LYS A 34 -25.83 1.78 33.31
CA LYS A 34 -26.50 1.84 34.62
C LYS A 34 -26.64 3.29 35.10
N VAL A 35 -25.56 4.08 34.98
CA VAL A 35 -25.55 5.51 35.31
C VAL A 35 -26.54 6.28 34.41
N LEU A 36 -26.61 5.97 33.12
CA LEU A 36 -27.57 6.58 32.19
C LEU A 36 -29.03 6.20 32.49
N LYS A 37 -29.27 5.01 33.06
CA LYS A 37 -30.61 4.56 33.47
C LYS A 37 -31.05 5.19 34.80
N GLU A 38 -30.12 5.38 35.73
CA GLU A 38 -30.35 6.05 37.01
C GLU A 38 -30.53 7.57 36.84
N PHE A 39 -29.86 8.16 35.85
CA PHE A 39 -29.91 9.59 35.56
C PHE A 39 -30.18 9.87 34.07
N PRO A 40 -31.44 9.79 33.61
CA PRO A 40 -31.78 10.12 32.23
C PRO A 40 -31.56 11.61 31.98
N GLY A 41 -30.80 11.96 30.93
CA GLY A 41 -30.58 13.34 30.48
C GLY A 41 -29.41 14.10 31.13
N ILE A 42 -28.57 13.45 31.94
CA ILE A 42 -27.36 14.09 32.49
C ILE A 42 -26.34 14.40 31.39
N ALA A 43 -25.71 15.58 31.50
CA ALA A 43 -24.62 16.00 30.64
C ALA A 43 -23.44 15.02 30.69
N PHE A 44 -22.88 14.71 29.52
CA PHE A 44 -21.84 13.70 29.36
C PHE A 44 -20.61 13.89 30.27
N THR A 45 -20.22 15.14 30.55
CA THR A 45 -19.11 15.49 31.46
C THR A 45 -19.36 15.04 32.90
N LYS A 46 -20.59 15.20 33.40
CA LYS A 46 -20.98 14.70 34.73
C LYS A 46 -21.04 13.17 34.77
N VAL A 47 -21.40 12.51 33.66
CA VAL A 47 -21.34 11.03 33.58
C VAL A 47 -19.89 10.55 33.69
N SER A 48 -18.93 11.24 33.07
CA SER A 48 -17.51 10.87 33.19
C SER A 48 -16.98 11.06 34.61
N GLU A 49 -17.34 12.13 35.30
CA GLU A 49 -16.95 12.38 36.70
C GLU A 49 -17.49 11.28 37.63
N LEU A 50 -18.78 10.96 37.52
CA LEU A 50 -19.43 9.89 38.30
C LEU A 50 -18.80 8.51 38.06
N LEU A 51 -18.38 8.20 36.83
CA LEU A 51 -17.71 6.94 36.53
C LEU A 51 -16.31 6.86 37.14
N VAL A 52 -15.57 7.98 37.21
CA VAL A 52 -14.25 8.03 37.85
C VAL A 52 -14.38 7.91 39.37
N GLU A 53 -15.37 8.55 39.98
CA GLU A 53 -15.65 8.44 41.42
C GLU A 53 -16.07 7.01 41.79
N ARG A 54 -16.99 6.40 41.03
CA ARG A 54 -17.39 5.01 41.24
C ARG A 54 -16.19 4.06 41.08
N TRP A 55 -15.28 4.30 40.14
CA TRP A 55 -14.06 3.50 40.00
C TRP A 55 -13.11 3.64 41.19
N ARG A 56 -12.95 4.84 41.76
CA ARG A 56 -12.11 5.05 42.95
C ARG A 56 -12.72 4.43 44.22
N ALA A 57 -14.04 4.36 44.30
CA ALA A 57 -14.77 3.78 45.41
C ALA A 57 -14.89 2.23 45.36
N LEU A 58 -14.44 1.59 44.27
CA LEU A 58 -14.48 0.13 44.16
C LEU A 58 -13.49 -0.55 45.11
N PRO A 59 -13.85 -1.71 45.69
CA PRO A 59 -12.93 -2.52 46.47
C PRO A 59 -11.78 -3.06 45.60
N VAL A 60 -10.62 -3.27 46.23
CA VAL A 60 -9.38 -3.73 45.56
C VAL A 60 -9.59 -5.05 44.81
N GLU A 61 -10.47 -5.91 45.29
CA GLU A 61 -10.81 -7.20 44.67
C GLU A 61 -11.47 -7.04 43.29
N GLU A 62 -12.33 -6.03 43.13
CA GLU A 62 -12.98 -5.75 41.85
C GLU A 62 -12.03 -5.08 40.87
N HIS A 63 -11.12 -4.22 41.35
CA HIS A 63 -10.02 -3.69 40.53
C HIS A 63 -9.18 -4.80 39.90
N ILE A 64 -8.79 -5.81 40.70
CA ILE A 64 -8.01 -6.96 40.23
C ILE A 64 -8.79 -7.76 39.17
N LYS A 65 -10.11 -7.91 39.33
CA LYS A 65 -10.97 -8.60 38.34
C LYS A 65 -10.96 -7.88 36.99
N TYR A 66 -11.12 -6.56 36.99
CA TYR A 66 -11.09 -5.77 35.75
C TYR A 66 -9.69 -5.72 35.11
N GLU A 67 -8.64 -5.78 35.92
CA GLU A 67 -7.25 -5.87 35.43
C GLU A 67 -6.96 -7.22 34.76
N LYS A 68 -7.43 -8.33 35.33
CA LYS A 68 -7.33 -9.66 34.71
C LYS A 68 -8.08 -9.73 33.39
N LEU A 69 -9.30 -9.17 33.34
CA LEU A 69 -10.11 -9.11 32.11
C LEU A 69 -9.47 -8.27 31.01
N ALA A 70 -8.78 -7.17 31.36
CA ALA A 70 -7.99 -6.39 30.41
C ALA A 70 -6.85 -7.23 29.82
N LYS A 71 -6.08 -7.91 30.68
CA LYS A 71 -4.95 -8.76 30.28
C LYS A 71 -5.35 -9.94 29.38
N GLU A 72 -6.49 -10.59 29.64
CA GLU A 72 -6.99 -11.69 28.81
C GLU A 72 -7.44 -11.25 27.41
N MET A 73 -8.08 -10.08 27.32
CA MET A 73 -8.53 -9.54 26.03
C MET A 73 -7.34 -9.06 25.18
N ASP A 74 -6.30 -8.50 25.78
CA ASP A 74 -5.07 -8.15 25.08
C ASP A 74 -4.34 -9.40 24.55
N LYS A 75 -4.31 -10.49 25.32
CA LYS A 75 -3.80 -11.79 24.85
C LYS A 75 -4.63 -12.31 23.67
N LYS A 76 -5.97 -12.30 23.76
CA LYS A 76 -6.84 -12.72 22.64
C LYS A 76 -6.67 -11.84 21.41
N ARG A 77 -6.48 -10.52 21.58
CA ARG A 77 -6.25 -9.58 20.48
C ARG A 77 -4.93 -9.86 19.76
N LYS A 78 -3.85 -10.13 20.49
CA LYS A 78 -2.55 -10.54 19.92
C LYS A 78 -2.69 -11.85 19.12
N TYR A 79 -3.38 -12.85 19.68
CA TYR A 79 -3.69 -14.11 18.99
C TYR A 79 -4.55 -13.94 17.73
N SER A 80 -5.51 -13.00 17.72
CA SER A 80 -6.34 -12.71 16.53
C SER A 80 -5.62 -11.87 15.49
N ALA A 81 -4.71 -10.97 15.89
CA ALA A 81 -3.89 -10.19 14.96
C ALA A 81 -2.92 -11.09 14.18
N ASP A 82 -2.38 -12.14 14.82
CA ASP A 82 -1.58 -13.19 14.17
C ASP A 82 -2.40 -14.07 13.21
N ARG A 83 -3.73 -14.12 13.33
CA ARG A 83 -4.61 -14.83 12.38
C ARG A 83 -5.04 -13.95 11.21
N ILE A 84 -5.29 -12.66 11.45
CA ILE A 84 -5.68 -11.68 10.41
C ILE A 84 -4.50 -11.38 9.48
N SER A 85 -3.26 -11.40 9.97
CA SER A 85 -2.05 -11.36 9.11
C SER A 85 -1.95 -12.59 8.20
N GLY A 86 -2.47 -13.75 8.62
CA GLY A 86 -2.58 -14.95 7.78
C GLY A 86 -3.63 -14.85 6.68
N GLU A 87 -4.81 -14.27 6.97
CA GLU A 87 -5.93 -14.18 6.02
C GLU A 87 -5.77 -13.10 4.94
N GLN A 88 -5.16 -11.94 5.25
CA GLN A 88 -4.84 -10.95 4.21
C GLN A 88 -3.65 -11.39 3.33
N VAL A 89 -2.73 -12.19 3.84
CA VAL A 89 -1.68 -12.84 3.04
C VAL A 89 -2.27 -13.89 2.08
N MET A 90 -3.44 -14.46 2.37
CA MET A 90 -4.11 -15.37 1.42
C MET A 90 -4.71 -14.65 0.20
N SER A 91 -5.17 -13.41 0.35
CA SER A 91 -5.73 -12.63 -0.76
C SER A 91 -4.65 -12.18 -1.75
N VAL A 92 -3.44 -11.86 -1.27
CA VAL A 92 -2.31 -11.52 -2.16
C VAL A 92 -1.69 -12.76 -2.81
N LYS A 93 -1.69 -13.92 -2.14
CA LYS A 93 -1.26 -15.19 -2.73
C LYS A 93 -2.17 -15.68 -3.86
N SER A 94 -3.49 -15.45 -3.75
CA SER A 94 -4.46 -15.80 -4.80
C SER A 94 -4.22 -15.06 -6.13
N PHE A 95 -3.52 -13.92 -6.12
CA PHE A 95 -3.23 -13.17 -7.34
C PHE A 95 -1.94 -13.63 -8.03
N MET A 96 -1.07 -14.40 -7.34
CA MET A 96 0.19 -14.91 -7.88
C MET A 96 0.19 -16.43 -8.15
N SER A 97 -0.87 -17.16 -7.80
CA SER A 97 -0.96 -18.60 -8.08
C SER A 97 -1.99 -18.91 -9.17
N LYS A 98 -1.61 -18.70 -10.44
CA LYS A 98 -2.18 -19.51 -11.52
C LYS A 98 -1.17 -20.56 -11.93
N SER A 99 -1.60 -21.80 -11.72
CA SER A 99 -0.94 -23.07 -12.05
C SER A 99 0.16 -23.47 -11.07
N TRP A 100 -0.12 -24.52 -10.28
CA TRP A 100 0.55 -25.83 -10.35
C TRP A 100 -0.25 -26.78 -9.44
N ASN A 101 -0.94 -27.75 -10.04
CA ASN A 101 -1.66 -28.78 -9.29
C ASN A 101 -0.66 -29.67 -8.55
N LYS A 102 -0.61 -29.52 -7.23
CA LYS A 102 0.21 -30.34 -6.34
C LYS A 102 -0.45 -31.71 -6.18
N LYS A 103 -0.07 -32.69 -7.02
CA LYS A 103 -0.32 -34.11 -6.71
C LYS A 103 0.42 -34.44 -5.42
N ILE A 104 -0.25 -35.13 -4.50
CA ILE A 104 0.34 -35.67 -3.28
C ILE A 104 1.36 -36.73 -3.70
N CYS A 105 2.65 -36.40 -3.66
CA CYS A 105 3.73 -37.36 -3.87
C CYS A 105 3.95 -38.13 -2.57
N GLN A 106 3.59 -39.42 -2.55
CA GLN A 106 4.11 -40.35 -1.55
C GLN A 106 5.64 -40.42 -1.69
N ARG A 107 6.36 -40.48 -0.56
CA ARG A 107 7.83 -40.58 -0.55
C ARG A 107 8.27 -41.77 -1.42
N PRO A 108 9.10 -41.59 -2.46
CA PRO A 108 9.56 -42.70 -3.27
C PRO A 108 10.53 -43.56 -2.45
N TYR A 109 10.40 -44.87 -2.61
CA TYR A 109 11.28 -45.88 -2.02
C TYR A 109 12.73 -45.65 -2.46
N ARG A 110 13.65 -45.54 -1.48
CA ARG A 110 15.08 -45.30 -1.72
C ARG A 110 15.71 -46.53 -2.37
N ARG A 111 16.19 -46.38 -3.60
CA ARG A 111 17.00 -47.39 -4.29
C ARG A 111 18.44 -46.90 -4.34
N GLU A 112 19.37 -47.66 -3.76
CA GLU A 112 20.81 -47.40 -3.93
C GLU A 112 21.28 -48.03 -5.25
N MET A 113 21.94 -47.22 -6.08
CA MET A 113 22.59 -47.66 -7.31
C MET A 113 24.02 -47.13 -7.28
N ALA A 114 24.99 -48.01 -7.51
CA ALA A 114 26.36 -47.60 -7.75
C ALA A 114 26.45 -47.01 -9.16
N LEU A 115 26.63 -45.70 -9.23
CA LEU A 115 26.89 -44.99 -10.49
C LEU A 115 28.40 -44.86 -10.65
N ASP A 116 28.93 -45.30 -11.78
CA ASP A 116 30.31 -45.03 -12.15
C ASP A 116 30.42 -43.58 -12.63
N VAL A 117 30.65 -42.67 -11.68
CA VAL A 117 30.77 -41.24 -11.95
C VAL A 117 32.23 -40.83 -11.83
N SER A 118 32.86 -40.56 -12.97
CA SER A 118 34.18 -39.96 -13.02
C SER A 118 34.11 -38.48 -12.61
N LEU A 119 34.79 -38.11 -11.51
CA LEU A 119 34.82 -36.73 -10.99
C LEU A 119 35.33 -35.70 -12.00
N ASN A 120 36.11 -36.13 -13.00
CA ASN A 120 36.62 -35.25 -14.05
C ASN A 120 35.51 -34.82 -15.02
N LYS A 121 34.57 -35.71 -15.36
CA LYS A 121 33.40 -35.37 -16.19
C LYS A 121 32.44 -34.43 -15.47
N LEU A 122 32.24 -34.65 -14.17
CA LEU A 122 31.50 -33.71 -13.32
C LEU A 122 32.18 -32.35 -13.23
N LYS A 123 33.52 -32.27 -13.25
CA LYS A 123 34.23 -30.99 -13.27
C LYS A 123 34.10 -30.28 -14.62
N GLU A 124 34.07 -31.02 -15.73
CA GLU A 124 33.80 -30.46 -17.06
C GLU A 124 32.36 -29.94 -17.16
N ASP A 125 31.38 -30.65 -16.58
CA ASP A 125 29.97 -30.22 -16.51
C ASP A 125 29.69 -29.17 -15.41
N CYS A 126 30.57 -29.06 -14.39
CA CYS A 126 30.53 -28.05 -13.32
C CYS A 126 31.47 -26.86 -13.56
N VAL A 127 32.11 -26.76 -14.73
CA VAL A 127 32.53 -25.43 -15.19
C VAL A 127 31.22 -24.66 -15.31
N PRO A 128 30.99 -23.59 -14.52
CA PRO A 128 29.81 -22.78 -14.74
C PRO A 128 29.90 -22.38 -16.21
N ALA A 129 28.95 -22.81 -17.03
CA ALA A 129 28.69 -22.12 -18.26
C ALA A 129 28.57 -20.65 -17.83
N HIS A 130 29.58 -19.84 -18.16
CA HIS A 130 29.48 -18.39 -18.09
C HIS A 130 28.36 -18.06 -19.07
N ASN A 131 27.12 -18.12 -18.56
CA ASN A 131 25.99 -17.53 -19.21
C ASN A 131 26.30 -16.04 -19.14
N GLU A 132 26.78 -15.46 -20.24
CA GLU A 132 27.07 -14.03 -20.39
C GLU A 132 25.85 -13.15 -20.02
N LEU A 133 24.66 -13.73 -19.93
CA LEU A 133 23.41 -13.10 -19.47
C LEU A 133 23.20 -13.12 -17.94
N MET A 134 23.87 -14.00 -17.19
CA MET A 134 23.75 -14.09 -15.72
C MET A 134 24.68 -13.14 -14.98
N ASP A 135 25.69 -12.58 -15.64
CA ASP A 135 26.68 -11.70 -15.01
C ASP A 135 26.15 -10.27 -14.75
N ILE A 136 25.10 -9.83 -15.44
CA ILE A 136 24.57 -8.45 -15.28
C ILE A 136 23.66 -8.32 -14.05
N VAL A 137 23.00 -9.42 -13.63
CA VAL A 137 22.00 -9.37 -12.56
C VAL A 137 22.68 -9.49 -11.19
N PRO A 138 22.40 -8.58 -10.23
CA PRO A 138 22.85 -8.74 -8.85
C PRO A 138 22.31 -10.06 -8.25
N ILE A 139 23.21 -10.97 -7.88
CA ILE A 139 22.89 -12.19 -7.15
C ILE A 139 22.94 -11.90 -5.66
N LEU A 140 21.82 -12.07 -4.96
CA LEU A 140 21.77 -11.86 -3.51
C LEU A 140 22.59 -12.95 -2.80
N ILE A 141 23.50 -12.58 -1.91
CA ILE A 141 24.33 -13.52 -1.13
C ILE A 141 23.59 -13.92 0.14
N GLY A 142 23.18 -12.93 0.94
CA GLY A 142 22.58 -13.16 2.25
C GLY A 142 22.23 -11.86 2.97
N GLN A 143 21.50 -12.00 4.07
CA GLN A 143 21.02 -10.87 4.87
C GLN A 143 21.88 -10.66 6.12
N LEU A 144 22.32 -9.43 6.33
CA LEU A 144 23.00 -8.99 7.55
C LEU A 144 21.98 -8.78 8.67
N ARG A 145 22.12 -9.54 9.76
CA ARG A 145 21.34 -9.34 10.99
C ARG A 145 22.13 -8.45 11.97
N PRO A 146 21.47 -7.56 12.73
CA PRO A 146 20.03 -7.38 12.88
C PRO A 146 19.40 -6.36 11.90
N SER A 147 20.19 -5.66 11.08
CA SER A 147 19.73 -4.53 10.27
C SER A 147 18.79 -4.91 9.11
N GLY A 148 18.71 -6.20 8.76
CA GLY A 148 17.88 -6.70 7.67
C GLY A 148 18.41 -6.35 6.28
N THR A 149 19.64 -5.82 6.20
CA THR A 149 20.26 -5.32 4.98
C THR A 149 20.80 -6.48 4.13
N TRP A 150 20.59 -6.44 2.82
CA TRP A 150 20.96 -7.54 1.93
C TRP A 150 22.29 -7.29 1.23
N LEU A 151 23.14 -8.30 1.18
CA LEU A 151 24.36 -8.31 0.37
C LEU A 151 24.08 -8.89 -1.01
N TYR A 152 24.67 -8.28 -2.03
CA TYR A 152 24.64 -8.79 -3.39
C TYR A 152 26.06 -8.92 -3.95
N ARG A 153 26.22 -9.81 -4.92
CA ARG A 153 27.35 -9.88 -5.83
C ARG A 153 26.86 -9.54 -7.22
N LYS A 154 27.54 -8.64 -7.92
CA LYS A 154 27.30 -8.35 -9.33
C LYS A 154 28.67 -8.34 -10.02
N GLU A 155 28.88 -9.20 -11.01
CA GLU A 155 30.19 -9.36 -11.66
C GLU A 155 31.32 -9.55 -10.61
N ASN A 156 32.26 -8.60 -10.56
CA ASN A 156 33.35 -8.51 -9.59
C ASN A 156 33.06 -7.54 -8.42
N GLU A 157 31.86 -7.01 -8.26
CA GLU A 157 31.53 -6.12 -7.15
C GLU A 157 30.70 -6.83 -6.08
N ILE A 158 31.04 -6.59 -4.82
CA ILE A 158 30.17 -6.89 -3.67
C ILE A 158 29.57 -5.59 -3.18
N GLY A 159 28.27 -5.60 -2.95
CA GLY A 159 27.56 -4.45 -2.46
C GLY A 159 26.39 -4.78 -1.55
N VAL A 160 25.71 -3.73 -1.14
CA VAL A 160 24.54 -3.74 -0.27
C VAL A 160 23.32 -3.23 -1.04
N VAL A 161 22.19 -3.94 -0.90
CA VAL A 161 20.88 -3.51 -1.39
C VAL A 161 20.06 -2.95 -0.23
N ARG A 162 19.64 -1.68 -0.36
CA ARG A 162 18.59 -1.08 0.47
C ARG A 162 17.21 -1.52 -0.05
N HIS A 163 16.78 -2.70 0.39
CA HIS A 163 15.57 -3.33 -0.10
C HIS A 163 14.31 -2.46 0.02
N TRP A 164 14.17 -1.66 1.09
CA TRP A 164 13.05 -0.73 1.26
C TRP A 164 12.92 0.29 0.13
N GLY A 165 14.02 0.91 -0.27
CA GLY A 165 14.01 1.90 -1.34
C GLY A 165 13.62 1.26 -2.67
N LEU A 166 14.18 0.08 -2.96
CA LEU A 166 13.88 -0.66 -4.17
C LEU A 166 12.39 -1.03 -4.21
N GLN A 167 11.87 -1.55 -3.10
CA GLN A 167 10.47 -1.92 -2.95
C GLN A 167 9.53 -0.72 -3.12
N GLU A 168 9.78 0.39 -2.42
CA GLU A 168 9.00 1.64 -2.58
C GLU A 168 8.93 2.07 -4.05
N THR A 169 10.05 1.99 -4.76
CA THR A 169 10.16 2.45 -6.14
C THR A 169 9.42 1.53 -7.11
N VAL A 170 9.61 0.21 -6.97
CA VAL A 170 8.90 -0.77 -7.78
C VAL A 170 7.39 -0.66 -7.56
N VAL A 171 6.95 -0.54 -6.30
CA VAL A 171 5.53 -0.36 -5.96
C VAL A 171 5.00 0.94 -6.57
N TYR A 172 5.71 2.05 -6.45
CA TYR A 172 5.31 3.33 -7.02
C TYR A 172 5.06 3.25 -8.53
N TYR A 173 6.02 2.76 -9.30
CA TYR A 173 5.86 2.67 -10.76
C TYR A 173 4.75 1.70 -11.15
N ARG A 174 4.58 0.60 -10.41
CA ARG A 174 3.45 -0.31 -10.62
C ARG A 174 2.10 0.37 -10.36
N LEU A 175 1.99 1.17 -9.31
CA LEU A 175 0.77 1.94 -9.03
C LEU A 175 0.51 3.01 -10.10
N MET A 176 1.56 3.67 -10.58
CA MET A 176 1.44 4.67 -11.65
C MET A 176 0.79 4.09 -12.91
N LEU A 177 1.06 2.82 -13.23
CA LEU A 177 0.53 2.15 -14.43
C LEU A 177 -0.96 1.80 -14.37
N ASP A 178 -1.48 1.38 -13.22
CA ASP A 178 -2.83 0.78 -13.17
C ASP A 178 -3.69 1.15 -11.95
N HIS A 179 -3.14 1.80 -10.92
CA HIS A 179 -3.87 2.06 -9.68
C HIS A 179 -5.10 2.96 -9.89
N SER A 180 -6.28 2.51 -9.48
CA SER A 180 -7.49 3.33 -9.41
C SER A 180 -7.60 4.01 -8.05
N ILE A 181 -7.82 5.33 -8.06
CA ILE A 181 -8.03 6.09 -6.82
C ILE A 181 -9.44 5.80 -6.27
N PRO A 182 -9.58 5.49 -4.98
CA PRO A 182 -10.89 5.22 -4.40
C PRO A 182 -11.81 6.45 -4.45
N LEU A 183 -13.03 6.23 -4.95
CA LEU A 183 -14.05 7.26 -5.16
C LEU A 183 -14.90 7.50 -3.90
N MET A 184 -15.34 8.75 -3.72
CA MET A 184 -16.32 9.20 -2.74
C MET A 184 -17.42 9.97 -3.47
N LYS A 185 -18.68 9.70 -3.11
CA LYS A 185 -19.82 10.45 -3.63
C LYS A 185 -19.81 11.86 -3.07
N LEU A 186 -20.02 12.83 -3.95
CA LEU A 186 -20.22 14.22 -3.54
C LEU A 186 -21.62 14.41 -2.97
N ASP A 187 -21.75 15.25 -1.94
CA ASP A 187 -23.05 15.62 -1.36
C ASP A 187 -23.93 16.34 -2.38
N SER A 188 -23.29 17.17 -3.22
CA SER A 188 -23.91 17.86 -4.34
C SER A 188 -23.08 17.64 -5.60
N SER A 189 -23.69 17.06 -6.63
CA SER A 189 -23.06 16.91 -7.94
C SER A 189 -22.70 18.28 -8.52
N ILE A 190 -21.49 18.41 -9.04
CA ILE A 190 -20.99 19.69 -9.58
C ILE A 190 -21.29 19.72 -11.08
N PRO A 191 -22.08 20.70 -11.59
CA PRO A 191 -22.29 20.86 -13.02
C PRO A 191 -21.00 21.30 -13.70
N LEU A 192 -20.69 20.65 -14.81
CA LEU A 192 -19.56 20.96 -15.67
C LEU A 192 -20.10 21.47 -17.00
N ASP A 193 -19.76 22.73 -17.29
CA ASP A 193 -20.11 23.41 -18.53
C ASP A 193 -18.85 23.79 -19.30
N GLU A 194 -19.05 24.12 -20.58
CA GLU A 194 -17.99 24.64 -21.45
C GLU A 194 -17.36 25.93 -20.90
N SER A 195 -18.11 26.76 -20.17
CA SER A 195 -17.59 27.97 -19.52
C SER A 195 -16.60 27.64 -18.39
N ILE A 196 -16.80 26.53 -17.69
CA ILE A 196 -15.97 26.13 -16.56
C ILE A 196 -14.68 25.48 -17.06
N LEU A 197 -14.79 24.54 -18.00
CA LEU A 197 -13.64 23.76 -18.51
C LEU A 197 -12.90 24.45 -19.66
N GLY A 198 -13.57 25.36 -20.38
CA GLY A 198 -13.09 25.93 -21.63
C GLY A 198 -13.39 25.06 -22.86
N PRO A 199 -13.51 25.66 -24.06
CA PRO A 199 -13.99 24.99 -25.28
C PRO A 199 -13.12 23.81 -25.70
N GLU A 200 -11.80 23.94 -25.54
CA GLU A 200 -10.84 22.93 -25.97
C GLU A 200 -10.88 21.68 -25.09
N LEU A 201 -10.88 21.86 -23.77
CA LEU A 201 -10.94 20.73 -22.82
C LEU A 201 -12.33 20.09 -22.82
N TRP A 202 -13.38 20.87 -23.07
CA TRP A 202 -14.74 20.38 -23.22
C TRP A 202 -14.89 19.41 -24.41
N LYS A 203 -14.35 19.77 -25.58
CA LYS A 203 -14.31 18.87 -26.75
C LYS A 203 -13.57 17.57 -26.44
N ILE A 204 -12.43 17.65 -25.74
CA ILE A 204 -11.67 16.46 -25.34
C ILE A 204 -12.50 15.58 -24.43
N LEU A 205 -13.13 16.13 -23.39
CA LEU A 205 -13.96 15.40 -22.45
C LEU A 205 -15.10 14.66 -23.16
N LEU A 206 -15.77 15.31 -24.11
CA LEU A 206 -16.84 14.71 -24.90
C LEU A 206 -16.36 13.65 -25.91
N SER A 207 -15.10 13.71 -26.34
CA SER A 207 -14.50 12.73 -27.26
C SER A 207 -14.09 11.41 -26.58
N LEU A 208 -14.03 11.39 -25.25
CA LEU A 208 -13.64 10.22 -24.48
C LEU A 208 -14.69 9.10 -24.58
N LYS A 209 -14.25 7.87 -24.29
CA LYS A 209 -15.11 6.68 -24.28
C LYS A 209 -16.25 6.83 -23.27
N LYS A 210 -17.47 6.59 -23.74
CA LYS A 210 -18.72 6.64 -22.96
C LYS A 210 -19.33 5.24 -22.86
N THR A 211 -19.99 4.95 -21.75
CA THR A 211 -20.86 3.78 -21.61
C THR A 211 -22.14 4.15 -20.90
N TYR A 212 -23.21 3.41 -21.17
CA TYR A 212 -24.45 3.54 -20.44
C TYR A 212 -24.42 2.73 -19.15
N ASP A 213 -24.68 3.37 -18.02
CA ASP A 213 -24.86 2.69 -16.73
C ASP A 213 -26.34 2.33 -16.55
N ILE A 214 -26.62 1.04 -16.61
CA ILE A 214 -27.97 0.47 -16.49
C ILE A 214 -28.56 0.77 -15.10
N ILE A 215 -27.72 0.86 -14.07
CA ILE A 215 -28.18 0.98 -12.67
C ILE A 215 -28.60 2.42 -12.36
N LYS A 216 -27.82 3.40 -12.82
CA LYS A 216 -28.10 4.83 -12.59
C LYS A 216 -28.87 5.50 -13.73
N ASN A 217 -29.17 4.76 -14.81
CA ASN A 217 -29.86 5.25 -15.99
C ASN A 217 -29.20 6.52 -16.57
N ALA A 218 -27.86 6.52 -16.60
CA ALA A 218 -27.02 7.67 -16.96
C ALA A 218 -25.87 7.25 -17.88
N VAL A 219 -25.45 8.13 -18.78
CA VAL A 219 -24.25 7.92 -19.60
C VAL A 219 -23.03 8.34 -18.79
N ILE A 220 -21.99 7.51 -18.72
CA ILE A 220 -20.78 7.79 -17.93
C ILE A 220 -19.57 7.81 -18.86
N ILE A 221 -18.64 8.71 -18.57
CA ILE A 221 -17.32 8.70 -19.20
C ILE A 221 -16.46 7.63 -18.51
N THR A 222 -16.17 6.53 -19.21
CA THR A 222 -15.41 5.38 -18.68
C THR A 222 -13.98 5.33 -19.18
N SER A 223 -13.42 6.46 -19.61
CA SER A 223 -12.00 6.51 -19.94
C SER A 223 -11.17 6.12 -18.71
N ASP A 224 -10.26 5.16 -18.87
CA ASP A 224 -9.32 4.72 -17.83
C ASP A 224 -8.57 5.90 -17.19
N VAL A 225 -8.24 6.92 -17.99
CA VAL A 225 -7.52 8.10 -17.50
C VAL A 225 -8.36 8.94 -16.53
N ILE A 226 -9.68 9.00 -16.74
CA ILE A 226 -10.59 9.77 -15.87
C ILE A 226 -10.97 8.93 -14.64
N SER A 227 -11.39 7.68 -14.87
CA SER A 227 -11.84 6.79 -13.79
C SER A 227 -10.71 6.44 -12.83
N LYS A 228 -9.51 6.12 -13.31
CA LYS A 228 -8.36 5.76 -12.43
C LYS A 228 -7.70 6.96 -11.77
N ASN A 229 -7.92 8.18 -12.28
CA ASN A 229 -7.54 9.41 -11.57
C ASN A 229 -8.56 9.82 -10.49
N GLY A 230 -9.65 9.05 -10.31
CA GLY A 230 -10.59 9.28 -9.23
C GLY A 230 -11.67 10.31 -9.57
N PHE A 231 -12.12 10.34 -10.82
CA PHE A 231 -13.28 11.13 -11.23
C PHE A 231 -14.36 10.24 -11.83
N ARG A 232 -15.62 10.53 -11.48
CA ARG A 232 -16.78 9.95 -12.15
C ARG A 232 -17.68 11.07 -12.67
N ILE A 233 -17.82 11.10 -13.99
CA ILE A 233 -18.56 12.14 -14.71
C ILE A 233 -19.73 11.49 -15.43
N GLU A 234 -20.93 11.96 -15.11
CA GLU A 234 -22.18 11.55 -15.74
C GLU A 234 -22.55 12.57 -16.80
N LEU A 235 -22.75 12.10 -18.02
CA LEU A 235 -23.28 12.87 -19.14
C LEU A 235 -24.79 12.66 -19.17
N THR A 236 -25.52 13.76 -19.29
CA THR A 236 -26.93 13.70 -19.62
C THR A 236 -27.16 14.45 -20.92
N GLU A 237 -27.78 13.77 -21.88
CA GLU A 237 -28.08 14.30 -23.20
C GLU A 237 -29.53 14.80 -23.20
N GLY A 238 -29.74 16.08 -22.87
CA GLY A 238 -31.00 16.78 -23.09
C GLY A 238 -31.12 17.30 -24.52
N SER A 239 -32.32 17.69 -24.94
CA SER A 239 -32.78 18.04 -26.30
C SER A 239 -32.11 19.24 -27.01
N GLY A 240 -30.83 19.54 -26.71
CA GLY A 240 -30.06 20.51 -27.48
C GLY A 240 -28.62 20.76 -27.02
N ARG A 241 -28.25 20.44 -25.76
CA ARG A 241 -26.87 20.55 -25.26
C ARG A 241 -26.53 19.42 -24.29
N ALA A 242 -25.38 18.80 -24.51
CA ALA A 242 -24.76 17.86 -23.59
C ALA A 242 -24.37 18.60 -22.30
N TYR A 243 -24.82 18.13 -21.14
CA TYR A 243 -24.37 18.62 -19.84
C TYR A 243 -23.73 17.49 -19.04
N CYS A 244 -22.61 17.80 -18.40
CA CYS A 244 -21.83 16.84 -17.61
C CYS A 244 -21.97 17.17 -16.13
N MET A 245 -22.14 16.16 -15.29
CA MET A 245 -22.20 16.29 -13.84
C MET A 245 -21.07 15.48 -13.21
N LEU A 246 -20.22 16.14 -12.44
CA LEU A 246 -19.24 15.46 -11.59
C LEU A 246 -19.97 14.93 -10.36
N THR A 247 -20.05 13.60 -10.25
CA THR A 247 -20.82 12.92 -9.18
C THR A 247 -19.92 12.37 -8.08
N GLU A 248 -18.75 11.86 -8.43
CA GLU A 248 -17.84 11.22 -7.48
C GLU A 248 -16.41 11.69 -7.74
N THR A 249 -15.67 11.94 -6.66
CA THR A 249 -14.27 12.42 -6.66
C THR A 249 -13.40 11.53 -5.78
N ALA A 250 -12.08 11.70 -5.85
CA ALA A 250 -11.15 11.00 -4.98
C ALA A 250 -11.46 11.22 -3.49
N SER A 251 -11.52 10.13 -2.73
CA SER A 251 -11.78 10.13 -1.28
C SER A 251 -10.58 10.62 -0.45
N ASN A 252 -9.38 10.22 -0.85
CA ASN A 252 -8.16 10.37 -0.04
C ASN A 252 -7.26 11.54 -0.49
N ILE A 253 -7.72 12.38 -1.43
CA ILE A 253 -6.98 13.55 -1.89
C ILE A 253 -7.75 14.78 -1.42
N SER A 254 -7.13 15.57 -0.54
CA SER A 254 -7.73 16.82 -0.05
C SER A 254 -7.94 17.80 -1.19
N PHE A 255 -9.00 18.61 -1.12
CA PHE A 255 -9.28 19.68 -2.10
C PHE A 255 -9.25 19.21 -3.57
N TYR A 256 -9.69 17.99 -3.86
CA TYR A 256 -9.69 17.42 -5.20
C TYR A 256 -11.00 17.71 -5.93
N GLY A 257 -10.95 18.39 -7.07
CA GLY A 257 -12.17 18.85 -7.75
C GLY A 257 -11.97 19.24 -9.21
N VAL A 258 -12.68 20.27 -9.65
CA VAL A 258 -12.75 20.68 -11.07
C VAL A 258 -11.40 21.19 -11.60
N ASN A 259 -10.60 21.85 -10.77
CA ASN A 259 -9.27 22.33 -11.18
C ASN A 259 -8.35 21.14 -11.51
N ASP A 260 -8.35 20.11 -10.67
CA ASP A 260 -7.58 18.91 -10.93
C ASP A 260 -8.09 18.16 -12.17
N LEU A 261 -9.40 18.17 -12.43
CA LEU A 261 -9.96 17.63 -13.66
C LEU A 261 -9.44 18.38 -14.90
N LYS A 262 -9.30 19.71 -14.83
CA LYS A 262 -8.67 20.49 -15.90
C LYS A 262 -7.23 20.04 -16.12
N ASP A 263 -6.45 19.90 -15.06
CA ASP A 263 -5.06 19.44 -15.15
C ASP A 263 -4.99 18.06 -15.82
N VAL A 264 -5.91 17.13 -15.51
CA VAL A 264 -5.98 15.83 -16.18
C VAL A 264 -6.29 15.98 -17.67
N LEU A 265 -7.27 16.82 -18.03
CA LEU A 265 -7.64 17.05 -19.43
C LEU A 265 -6.52 17.73 -20.23
N GLU A 266 -5.76 18.64 -19.60
CA GLU A 266 -4.56 19.24 -20.20
C GLU A 266 -3.46 18.20 -20.43
N LEU A 267 -3.26 17.27 -19.49
CA LEU A 267 -2.31 16.17 -19.68
C LEU A 267 -2.75 15.21 -20.78
N ILE A 268 -4.06 14.95 -20.90
CA ILE A 268 -4.63 14.16 -22.01
C ILE A 268 -4.40 14.88 -23.34
N LYS A 269 -4.59 16.21 -23.38
CA LYS A 269 -4.31 17.02 -24.58
C LYS A 269 -2.86 16.88 -25.03
N LYS A 270 -1.92 16.83 -24.08
CA LYS A 270 -0.48 16.75 -24.37
C LYS A 270 -0.01 15.34 -24.75
N ASN A 271 -0.49 14.31 -24.06
CA ASN A 271 0.08 12.95 -24.12
C ASN A 271 -0.85 11.91 -24.77
N GLY A 272 -2.11 12.28 -25.05
CA GLY A 272 -3.15 11.36 -25.50
C GLY A 272 -3.78 10.53 -24.38
N SER A 273 -4.94 9.94 -24.64
CA SER A 273 -5.70 9.16 -23.65
C SER A 273 -5.21 7.71 -23.48
N SER A 274 -4.16 7.30 -24.18
CA SER A 274 -3.67 5.91 -24.17
C SER A 274 -2.70 5.60 -23.02
N CYS A 275 -2.07 6.61 -22.43
CA CYS A 275 -1.04 6.43 -21.40
C CYS A 275 -1.49 7.03 -20.06
N LEU A 276 -1.93 6.18 -19.13
CA LEU A 276 -2.35 6.59 -17.80
C LEU A 276 -1.21 7.26 -17.02
N GLU A 277 -0.02 6.66 -17.01
CA GLU A 277 1.14 7.14 -16.25
C GLU A 277 1.48 8.61 -16.55
N LYS A 278 1.44 9.00 -17.84
CA LYS A 278 1.72 10.37 -18.29
C LYS A 278 0.56 11.34 -18.04
N CYS A 279 -0.65 10.82 -17.83
CA CYS A 279 -1.86 11.60 -17.61
C CYS A 279 -2.25 11.72 -16.13
N ARG A 280 -1.36 11.35 -15.20
CA ARG A 280 -1.58 11.56 -13.77
C ARG A 280 -1.18 12.99 -13.36
N PRO A 281 -2.08 13.77 -12.74
CA PRO A 281 -1.76 15.11 -12.24
C PRO A 281 -0.84 15.03 -11.01
N GLU A 282 -0.19 16.14 -10.65
CA GLU A 282 0.82 16.13 -9.59
C GLU A 282 0.27 15.70 -8.23
N ARG A 283 -0.95 16.11 -7.89
CA ARG A 283 -1.61 15.65 -6.65
C ARG A 283 -1.77 14.15 -6.59
N VAL A 284 -2.13 13.53 -7.71
CA VAL A 284 -2.30 12.08 -7.82
C VAL A 284 -0.96 11.38 -7.75
N LYS A 285 0.09 11.94 -8.35
CA LYS A 285 1.47 11.42 -8.19
C LYS A 285 1.93 11.46 -6.74
N CYS A 286 1.66 12.57 -6.03
CA CYS A 286 1.96 12.69 -4.60
C CYS A 286 1.19 11.64 -3.77
N TYR A 287 -0.11 11.50 -4.02
CA TYR A 287 -0.92 10.45 -3.37
C TYR A 287 -0.35 9.05 -3.61
N ILE A 288 -0.02 8.70 -4.86
CA ILE A 288 0.55 7.39 -5.21
C ILE A 288 1.93 7.18 -4.56
N ARG A 289 2.73 8.24 -4.45
CA ARG A 289 4.02 8.21 -3.75
C ARG A 289 3.84 7.87 -2.28
N ASP A 290 2.92 8.55 -1.61
CA ASP A 290 2.62 8.30 -0.20
C ASP A 290 2.02 6.90 0.00
N GLU A 291 1.17 6.46 -0.92
CA GLU A 291 0.58 5.12 -0.91
C GLU A 291 1.63 4.02 -1.12
N ALA A 292 2.59 4.23 -2.01
CA ALA A 292 3.70 3.32 -2.23
C ALA A 292 4.56 3.18 -0.95
N VAL A 293 4.85 4.29 -0.29
CA VAL A 293 5.57 4.29 1.00
C VAL A 293 4.75 3.57 2.08
N ARG A 294 3.43 3.82 2.14
CA ARG A 294 2.52 3.15 3.08
C ARG A 294 2.51 1.63 2.88
N ILE A 295 2.40 1.18 1.63
CA ILE A 295 2.42 -0.25 1.27
C ILE A 295 3.78 -0.86 1.63
N ALA A 296 4.89 -0.22 1.28
CA ALA A 296 6.23 -0.72 1.60
C ALA A 296 6.43 -0.87 3.11
N ARG A 297 5.98 0.09 3.93
CA ARG A 297 6.07 0.03 5.40
C ARG A 297 5.21 -1.04 6.05
N GLN A 298 4.15 -1.51 5.38
CA GLN A 298 3.32 -2.61 5.87
C GLN A 298 3.96 -3.97 5.66
N CYS A 299 5.02 -4.06 4.84
CA CYS A 299 5.74 -5.30 4.64
C CYS A 299 6.66 -5.63 5.82
N PRO A 300 6.91 -6.93 6.09
CA PRO A 300 7.78 -7.35 7.17
C PRO A 300 9.17 -6.70 7.07
N GLY A 301 9.74 -6.38 8.24
CA GLY A 301 11.09 -5.83 8.37
C GLY A 301 12.19 -6.68 7.72
N ILE A 302 11.92 -7.98 7.65
CA ILE A 302 12.79 -9.02 7.11
C ILE A 302 12.13 -9.54 5.85
N MET A 303 12.75 -9.31 4.70
CA MET A 303 12.28 -9.79 3.41
C MET A 303 12.93 -11.12 3.04
N GLU A 304 12.18 -12.03 2.41
CA GLU A 304 12.70 -13.30 1.89
C GLU A 304 13.61 -13.06 0.67
N ARG A 305 14.59 -13.94 0.46
CA ARG A 305 15.59 -13.81 -0.61
C ARG A 305 14.93 -13.79 -1.98
N GLU A 306 14.00 -14.72 -2.19
CA GLU A 306 13.29 -14.93 -3.44
C GLU A 306 12.49 -13.68 -3.81
N THR A 307 11.77 -13.11 -2.84
CA THR A 307 11.00 -11.87 -3.04
C THR A 307 11.91 -10.70 -3.41
N LEU A 308 13.07 -10.55 -2.76
CA LEU A 308 14.01 -9.50 -3.12
C LEU A 308 14.63 -9.73 -4.51
N GLN A 309 14.94 -10.98 -4.85
CA GLN A 309 15.49 -11.33 -6.15
C GLN A 309 14.48 -10.98 -7.26
N ASP A 310 13.20 -11.31 -7.06
CA ASP A 310 12.12 -10.94 -7.98
C ASP A 310 11.99 -9.43 -8.15
N LEU A 311 12.13 -8.65 -7.07
CA LEU A 311 12.12 -7.19 -7.13
C LEU A 311 13.31 -6.63 -7.92
N VAL A 312 14.51 -7.20 -7.72
CA VAL A 312 15.71 -6.80 -8.46
C VAL A 312 15.54 -7.12 -9.95
N HIS A 313 15.06 -8.32 -10.30
CA HIS A 313 14.76 -8.69 -11.67
C HIS A 313 13.73 -7.76 -12.31
N TYR A 314 12.61 -7.50 -11.62
CA TYR A 314 11.57 -6.62 -12.12
C TYR A 314 12.10 -5.20 -12.38
N TRP A 315 12.88 -4.64 -11.44
CA TRP A 315 13.52 -3.34 -11.62
C TRP A 315 14.48 -3.35 -12.80
N GLN A 316 15.29 -4.40 -12.95
CA GLN A 316 16.26 -4.50 -14.05
C GLN A 316 15.58 -4.51 -15.42
N SER A 317 14.51 -5.30 -15.55
CA SER A 317 13.78 -5.44 -16.81
C SER A 317 12.93 -4.24 -17.17
N ASN A 318 12.36 -3.52 -16.19
CA ASN A 318 11.33 -2.51 -16.46
C ASN A 318 11.74 -1.07 -16.10
N LEU A 319 12.68 -0.88 -15.16
CA LEU A 319 12.90 0.42 -14.51
C LEU A 319 14.36 0.90 -14.54
N THR A 320 15.27 0.16 -15.16
CA THR A 320 16.70 0.54 -15.28
C THR A 320 16.91 1.90 -15.93
N HIS A 321 16.09 2.24 -16.93
CA HIS A 321 16.11 3.53 -17.61
C HIS A 321 15.78 4.73 -16.69
N LEU A 322 15.13 4.49 -15.55
CA LEU A 322 14.77 5.52 -14.56
C LEU A 322 15.85 5.72 -13.49
N GLY A 323 16.92 4.91 -13.53
CA GLY A 323 18.04 4.97 -12.61
C GLY A 323 17.89 4.13 -11.34
N ALA A 324 18.96 4.11 -10.55
CA ALA A 324 19.10 3.29 -9.34
C ALA A 324 18.81 4.05 -8.04
N THR A 325 17.96 5.08 -8.07
CA THR A 325 17.65 5.94 -6.92
C THR A 325 16.20 5.86 -6.48
N CYS A 326 15.95 5.91 -5.17
CA CYS A 326 14.60 5.87 -4.62
C CYS A 326 13.81 7.16 -4.88
N LEU A 327 12.52 7.14 -4.52
CA LEU A 327 11.65 8.32 -4.56
C LEU A 327 12.20 9.51 -3.74
N HIS A 328 13.15 9.26 -2.83
CA HIS A 328 13.88 10.24 -2.03
C HIS A 328 15.30 10.52 -2.56
N ARG A 329 15.61 10.14 -3.81
CA ARG A 329 16.90 10.33 -4.51
C ARG A 329 18.11 9.66 -3.87
N LYS A 330 17.89 8.64 -3.03
CA LYS A 330 18.99 7.86 -2.43
C LYS A 330 19.21 6.56 -3.22
N PRO A 331 20.45 6.14 -3.52
CA PRO A 331 20.70 4.94 -4.31
C PRO A 331 20.24 3.66 -3.61
N PHE A 332 19.77 2.66 -4.35
CA PHE A 332 19.39 1.36 -3.79
C PHE A 332 20.59 0.45 -3.58
N PHE A 333 21.53 0.50 -4.54
CA PHE A 333 22.72 -0.33 -4.58
C PHE A 333 23.92 0.50 -4.11
N PHE A 334 24.64 -0.02 -3.12
CA PHE A 334 25.90 0.55 -2.65
C PHE A 334 27.01 -0.47 -2.87
N VAL A 335 27.99 -0.12 -3.68
CA VAL A 335 29.19 -0.94 -3.85
C VAL A 335 30.03 -0.82 -2.57
N LEU A 336 30.40 -1.96 -1.97
CA LEU A 336 31.30 -2.02 -0.82
C LEU A 336 32.73 -2.24 -1.26
N LYS A 337 32.95 -3.15 -2.22
CA LYS A 337 34.27 -3.53 -2.68
C LYS A 337 34.22 -4.09 -4.10
N ASP A 338 35.17 -3.67 -4.92
CA ASP A 338 35.51 -4.34 -6.17
C ASP A 338 36.52 -5.47 -5.89
N LEU A 339 36.22 -6.67 -6.40
CA LEU A 339 36.99 -7.89 -6.25
C LEU A 339 38.10 -8.01 -7.29
N SER A 340 38.06 -7.20 -8.36
CA SER A 340 39.14 -7.15 -9.37
C SER A 340 40.50 -6.83 -8.74
N GLU A 341 40.52 -6.02 -7.69
CA GLU A 341 41.73 -5.66 -6.93
C GLU A 341 42.31 -6.83 -6.11
N VAL A 342 41.47 -7.79 -5.71
CA VAL A 342 41.87 -8.94 -4.88
C VAL A 342 42.53 -10.03 -5.71
N GLU A 343 42.12 -10.19 -6.97
CA GLU A 343 42.77 -11.09 -7.92
C GLU A 343 44.21 -10.65 -8.26
N LEU A 344 44.48 -9.33 -8.34
CA LEU A 344 45.82 -8.79 -8.56
C LEU A 344 46.78 -9.01 -7.38
N GLN A 345 46.27 -9.09 -6.16
CA GLN A 345 47.07 -9.38 -4.96
C GLN A 345 47.40 -10.87 -4.82
N LYS A 346 46.55 -11.77 -5.33
CA LYS A 346 46.81 -13.22 -5.35
C LYS A 346 47.80 -13.65 -6.42
N GLN A 347 48.03 -12.86 -7.48
CA GLN A 347 49.04 -13.14 -8.51
C GLN A 347 50.44 -12.61 -8.14
N LYS A 348 50.58 -11.86 -7.03
CA LYS A 348 51.86 -11.30 -6.56
C LYS A 348 52.47 -12.04 -5.36
N ASN A 349 51.76 -13.05 -4.83
CA ASN A 349 52.25 -14.02 -3.84
C ASN A 349 52.25 -15.40 -4.49
#